data_AF-A0A3B0VUC3-F1
#
_entry.id   AF-A0A3B0VUC3-F1
#
_cell.length_a   1.000
_cell.length_b   1.000
_cell.length_c   1.000
_cell.angle_alpha   90.00
_cell.angle_beta   90.00
_cell.angle_gamma   90.00
#
_symmetry.space_group_name_H-M   'P 1'
#
loop_
_entity.id
_entity.type
_entity.pdbx_description
1 polymer ?
#
loop_
_entity_poly.entity_id
_entity_poly.type
_entity_poly.pdbx_seq_one_letter_code
_entity_poly.pdbx_strand_id
1 'polypeptide(L)' 'MIKKATFAAGCFWAVEYAFAQLAGVNNTLVGYLGGNLHNPDYKQVCRGDTGHAEVVQLEYDDTVITYEILLQKF' A
#
# COMPACT_ATOMS: atom_id res chain seq x y z
N MET A 1 15.95 3.53 10.29
CA MET A 1 14.84 4.21 10.97
C MET A 1 13.55 3.79 10.30
N ILE A 2 12.47 3.61 11.08
CA ILE A 2 11.19 3.21 10.50
C ILE A 2 10.57 4.38 9.73
N LYS A 3 10.24 4.13 8.46
CA LYS A 3 9.58 5.07 7.54
C LYS A 3 8.31 4.45 6.97
N LYS A 4 7.46 5.30 6.39
CA LYS A 4 6.23 4.91 5.71
C LYS A 4 6.30 5.17 4.22
N ALA A 5 5.80 4.23 3.42
CA ALA A 5 5.58 4.38 1.99
C ALA A 5 4.18 3.85 1.65
N THR A 6 3.49 4.46 0.69
CA THR A 6 2.16 3.99 0.26
C THR A 6 2.14 3.82 -1.25
N PHE A 7 1.74 2.64 -1.71
CA PHE A 7 1.72 2.27 -3.12
C PHE A 7 0.29 1.94 -3.56
N ALA A 8 -0.14 2.49 -4.70
CA ALA A 8 -1.35 2.11 -5.41
C ALA A 8 -0.96 1.25 -6.62
N ALA A 9 -1.00 -0.08 -6.48
CA ALA A 9 -0.37 -1.02 -7.43
C ALA A 9 -1.35 -2.08 -8.00
N GLY A 10 -2.65 -1.77 -8.04
CA GLY A 10 -3.69 -2.74 -8.39
C GLY A 10 -4.20 -3.48 -7.16
N CYS A 11 -4.50 -4.78 -7.31
CA CYS A 11 -5.13 -5.56 -6.24
C CYS A 11 -4.24 -5.61 -4.99
N PHE A 12 -4.69 -4.97 -3.92
CA PHE A 12 -3.89 -4.81 -2.69
C PHE A 12 -3.49 -6.14 -2.01
N TRP A 13 -4.19 -7.26 -2.27
CA TRP A 13 -3.89 -8.57 -1.67
C TRP A 13 -2.58 -9.16 -2.20
N ALA A 14 -2.40 -9.11 -3.52
CA ALA A 14 -1.18 -9.60 -4.15
C ALA A 14 0.01 -8.69 -3.82
N VAL A 15 -0.24 -7.38 -3.80
CA VAL A 15 0.77 -6.35 -3.54
C VAL A 15 1.23 -6.40 -2.09
N GLU A 16 0.30 -6.47 -1.14
CA GLU A 16 0.62 -6.63 0.29
C GLU A 16 1.47 -7.87 0.52
N TYR A 17 1.03 -9.02 -0.02
CA TYR A 17 1.76 -10.27 0.11
C TYR A 17 3.19 -10.14 -0.42
N ALA A 18 3.38 -9.53 -1.60
CA ALA A 18 4.70 -9.35 -2.19
C ALA A 18 5.62 -8.46 -1.33
N PHE A 19 5.12 -7.34 -0.81
CA PHE A 19 5.92 -6.44 0.03
C PHE A 19 6.21 -7.03 1.41
N ALA A 20 5.27 -7.76 2.00
CA ALA A 20 5.46 -8.40 3.31
C ALA A 20 6.60 -9.43 3.33
N GLN A 21 7.04 -9.93 2.17
CA GLN A 21 8.18 -10.85 2.07
C GLN A 21 9.54 -10.12 1.98
N LEU A 22 9.57 -8.80 1.82
CA LEU A 22 10.83 -8.08 1.66
C LEU A 22 11.53 -7.87 3.01
N ALA A 23 12.81 -8.21 3.06
CA ALA A 23 13.65 -7.90 4.22
C ALA A 23 13.68 -6.37 4.45
N GLY A 24 13.40 -5.97 5.70
CA GLY A 24 13.30 -4.56 6.07
C GLY A 24 11.89 -3.98 5.99
N VAL A 25 10.89 -4.73 5.50
CA VAL A 25 9.47 -4.38 5.69
C VAL A 25 9.00 -5.00 7.00
N ASN A 26 8.56 -4.17 7.93
CA ASN A 26 8.19 -4.59 9.28
C ASN A 26 6.69 -4.79 9.43
N ASN A 27 5.89 -4.02 8.67
CA ASN A 27 4.43 -4.07 8.74
C ASN A 27 3.82 -3.61 7.40
N THR A 28 2.63 -4.14 7.10
CA THR A 28 1.83 -3.75 5.93
C THR A 28 0.40 -3.50 6.35
N LEU A 29 -0.24 -2.52 5.71
CA LEU A 29 -1.66 -2.22 5.89
C LEU A 29 -2.28 -1.95 4.53
N VAL A 30 -3.43 -2.56 4.28
CA VAL A 30 -4.23 -2.30 3.08
C VAL A 30 -5.32 -1.27 3.34
N GLY A 31 -5.69 -0.51 2.32
CA GLY A 31 -6.78 0.46 2.43
C GLY A 31 -7.11 1.13 1.10
N TYR A 32 -7.82 2.25 1.22
CA TYR A 32 -8.31 3.04 0.09
C TYR A 32 -7.89 4.50 0.26
N LEU A 33 -7.34 5.11 -0.78
CA LEU A 33 -6.90 6.51 -0.78
C LEU A 33 -7.20 7.21 -2.11
N GLY A 34 -7.22 8.54 -2.07
CA GLY A 34 -7.31 9.40 -3.26
C GLY A 34 -8.73 9.65 -3.80
N GLY A 35 -9.76 9.07 -3.18
CA GLY A 35 -11.15 9.28 -3.56
C GLY A 35 -11.88 10.37 -2.79
N ASN A 36 -13.16 10.55 -3.11
CA ASN A 36 -14.01 11.65 -2.64
C ASN A 36 -14.91 11.28 -1.45
N LEU A 37 -15.02 9.98 -1.15
CA LEU A 37 -15.89 9.49 -0.07
C LEU A 37 -15.09 9.34 1.23
N HIS A 38 -15.61 9.88 2.33
CA HIS A 38 -15.01 9.67 3.65
C HIS A 38 -15.38 8.29 4.21
N ASN A 39 -14.40 7.57 4.76
CA ASN A 39 -14.54 6.22 5.32
C ASN A 39 -15.30 5.24 4.38
N PRO A 40 -14.80 5.03 3.14
CA PRO A 40 -15.43 4.11 2.21
C PRO A 40 -15.31 2.66 2.69
N ASP A 41 -16.36 1.87 2.49
CA ASP A 41 -16.29 0.42 2.61
C ASP A 41 -15.88 -0.25 1.28
N TYR A 42 -15.48 -1.52 1.33
CA TYR A 42 -15.05 -2.28 0.15
C TYR A 42 -16.10 -2.30 -0.97
N LYS A 43 -17.38 -2.48 -0.63
CA LYS A 43 -18.46 -2.55 -1.62
C LYS A 43 -18.66 -1.21 -2.32
N GLN A 44 -18.49 -0.11 -1.60
CA GLN A 44 -18.54 1.23 -2.16
C GLN A 44 -17.38 1.44 -3.14
N VAL A 45 -16.15 1.05 -2.77
CA VAL A 45 -14.99 1.18 -3.66
C VAL A 45 -15.14 0.31 -4.92
N CYS A 46 -15.62 -0.94 -4.78
CA CYS A 46 -15.84 -1.84 -5.91
C CYS A 46 -16.89 -1.34 -6.92
N ARG A 47 -17.74 -0.37 -6.57
CA ARG A 47 -18.65 0.27 -7.54
C ARG A 47 -17.92 1.18 -8.53
N GLY A 48 -16.71 1.63 -8.18
CA GLY A 48 -15.84 2.44 -9.04
C GLY A 48 -16.17 3.93 -9.10
N ASP A 49 -17.19 4.41 -8.39
CA ASP A 49 -17.64 5.80 -8.39
C ASP A 49 -17.05 6.67 -7.26
N THR A 50 -16.37 6.03 -6.30
CA THR A 50 -15.80 6.74 -5.14
C THR A 50 -14.48 7.48 -5.45
N GLY A 51 -13.82 7.11 -6.55
CA GLY A 51 -12.50 7.63 -6.95
C GLY A 51 -11.32 7.13 -6.10
N HIS A 52 -11.54 6.20 -5.17
CA HIS A 52 -10.47 5.63 -4.37
C HIS A 52 -9.67 4.60 -5.15
N ALA A 53 -8.36 4.58 -4.94
CA ALA A 53 -7.48 3.49 -5.35
C ALA A 53 -7.27 2.52 -4.20
N GLU A 54 -7.16 1.23 -4.51
CA GLU A 54 -6.61 0.24 -3.59
C GLU A 54 -5.13 0.55 -3.34
N VAL A 55 -4.73 0.61 -2.07
CA VAL A 55 -3.38 0.94 -1.66
C VAL A 55 -2.84 -0.01 -0.60
N VAL A 56 -1.52 -0.12 -0.56
CA VAL A 56 -0.76 -0.76 0.52
C VAL A 56 0.17 0.27 1.15
N GLN A 57 0.05 0.49 2.45
CA GLN A 57 1.00 1.24 3.26
C GLN A 57 2.01 0.28 3.89
N LEU A 58 3.28 0.56 3.69
CA LEU A 58 4.42 -0.16 4.24
C LEU A 58 5.01 0.64 5.40
N GLU A 59 5.35 -0.04 6.49
CA GLU A 59 6.31 0.45 7.48
C GLU A 59 7.61 -0.33 7.27
N TYR A 60 8.68 0.38 6.87
CA TYR A 60 9.96 -0.24 6.51
C TYR A 60 11.14 0.43 7.22
N ASP A 61 12.18 -0.35 7.52
CA ASP A 61 13.43 0.17 8.04
C ASP A 61 14.35 0.63 6.91
N ASP A 62 14.53 1.94 6.79
CA ASP A 62 15.30 2.56 5.71
C ASP A 62 16.82 2.29 5.76
N THR A 63 17.31 1.69 6.84
CA THR A 63 18.69 1.21 6.95
C THR A 63 18.87 -0.19 6.36
N VAL A 64 17.76 -0.93 6.12
CA VAL A 64 17.75 -2.28 5.57
C VAL A 64 17.29 -2.27 4.11
N ILE A 65 16.24 -1.50 3.78
CA ILE A 65 15.69 -1.37 2.43
C ILE A 65 15.39 0.09 2.11
N THR A 66 15.89 0.58 0.97
CA THR A 66 15.65 1.98 0.58
C THR A 66 14.32 2.13 -0.17
N TYR A 67 13.81 3.35 -0.21
CA TYR A 67 12.59 3.65 -0.97
C TYR A 67 12.74 3.37 -2.46
N GLU A 68 13.93 3.60 -3.02
CA GLU A 68 14.25 3.31 -4.42
C GLU A 68 14.17 1.81 -4.71
N ILE A 69 14.59 0.95 -3.76
CA ILE A 69 14.43 -0.50 -3.88
C ILE A 69 12.94 -0.88 -3.84
N LEU A 70 12.17 -0.27 -2.93
CA LEU A 70 10.71 -0.49 -2.90
C LEU A 70 10.05 -0.09 -4.22
N LEU A 71 10.46 1.04 -4.83
CA LEU A 71 10.00 1.47 -6.15
C LEU A 71 10.40 0.54 -7.30
N GLN A 72 11.55 -0.14 -7.21
CA GLN A 72 11.97 -1.13 -8.20
C GLN A 72 11.23 -2.47 -8.06
N LYS A 73 10.65 -2.74 -6.88
CA LYS A 73 9.87 -3.95 -6.60
C LYS A 73 8.38 -3.77 -6.88
N PHE A 74 7.91 -2.52 -6.88
CA PHE A 74 6.61 -2.09 -7.42
C PHE A 74 6.56 -2.30 -8.94
#